data_AF-A0A5D3C2M2-F1
#
_entry.id   AF-A0A5D3C2M2-F1
#
_cell.length_a   1.000
_cell.length_b   1.000
_cell.length_c   1.000
_cell.angle_alpha   90.00
_cell.angle_beta   90.00
_cell.angle_gamma   90.00
#
_symmetry.space_group_name_H-M   'P 1'
#
loop_
_entity.id
_entity.type
_entity.pdbx_description
1 polymer ?
#
loop_
_entity_poly.entity_id
_entity_poly.type
_entity_poly.pdbx_seq_one_letter_code
_entity_poly.pdbx_strand_id
1 'polypeptide(L)'
;MALSYSSNKLLLFSLFCFISIVGFNLKAVIAYSNTANPSATCNTNLRTILPPPYSDLSSLSCSHIWQQKFSFSFYQDGQNVTTIVLSGKNNHQWIGIGFSRNGSMVGSSAMVAWVEPNGVSGIRQYHLEGKNMSKVIPDKGDLKFTTARPVVVAHGDLLYIAFQLQFAASLAFQPILLAIGSANPYKNGSLPKHINSTTTFIEFSSGFSSFCRVILERLG
;
A
#
# COMPACT_ATOMS: atom_id res chain seq x y z
N MET A 1 -63.13 -9.07 -0.11
CA MET A 1 -62.34 -10.00 -0.96
C MET A 1 -62.09 -9.29 -2.29
N ALA A 2 -60.81 -9.26 -2.71
CA ALA A 2 -60.20 -8.89 -4.01
C ALA A 2 -61.13 -8.73 -5.24
N LEU A 3 -60.85 -7.97 -6.31
CA LEU A 3 -59.73 -7.12 -6.78
C LEU A 3 -60.18 -6.48 -8.12
N SER A 4 -59.65 -5.27 -8.44
CA SER A 4 -59.12 -4.79 -9.75
C SER A 4 -60.00 -4.86 -11.03
N TYR A 5 -59.87 -4.06 -12.10
CA TYR A 5 -58.92 -3.06 -12.61
C TYR A 5 -59.64 -2.30 -13.76
N SER A 6 -59.40 -1.00 -13.96
CA SER A 6 -60.02 -0.20 -15.04
C SER A 6 -59.01 0.60 -15.86
N SER A 7 -58.96 0.29 -17.16
CA SER A 7 -58.92 1.16 -18.36
C SER A 7 -57.95 2.35 -18.47
N ASN A 8 -57.17 2.42 -19.55
CA ASN A 8 -57.50 3.21 -20.76
C ASN A 8 -56.32 3.47 -21.74
N LYS A 9 -56.61 3.16 -23.02
CA LYS A 9 -56.39 3.98 -24.25
C LYS A 9 -54.98 4.24 -24.82
N LEU A 10 -54.71 3.42 -25.84
CA LEU A 10 -54.19 3.73 -27.18
C LEU A 10 -54.47 5.15 -27.72
N LEU A 11 -53.45 5.81 -28.29
CA LEU A 11 -53.50 6.85 -29.36
C LEU A 11 -52.05 7.00 -29.90
N LEU A 12 -51.66 6.29 -30.98
CA LEU A 12 -51.72 6.61 -32.42
C LEU A 12 -50.63 7.56 -32.98
N PHE A 13 -49.77 6.94 -33.81
CA PHE A 13 -49.21 7.36 -35.11
C PHE A 13 -48.26 8.58 -35.27
N SER A 14 -46.99 8.23 -35.55
CA SER A 14 -46.23 8.59 -36.77
C SER A 14 -46.14 10.06 -37.17
N LEU A 15 -44.96 10.68 -36.96
CA LEU A 15 -44.52 11.83 -37.76
C LEU A 15 -43.01 11.82 -38.00
N PHE A 16 -42.66 11.48 -39.25
CA PHE A 16 -41.53 11.93 -40.07
C PHE A 16 -40.07 11.65 -39.64
N CYS A 17 -39.48 10.68 -40.36
CA CYS A 17 -38.07 10.65 -40.74
C CYS A 17 -37.59 11.98 -41.34
N PHE A 18 -36.28 12.18 -41.25
CA PHE A 18 -35.46 13.32 -41.72
C PHE A 18 -35.35 14.47 -40.72
N ILE A 19 -34.21 14.51 -40.00
CA ILE A 19 -33.22 15.59 -40.09
C ILE A 19 -31.84 15.01 -39.69
N SER A 20 -31.00 14.91 -40.71
CA SER A 20 -29.54 15.05 -40.75
C SER A 20 -28.66 14.39 -39.68
N ILE A 21 -27.99 13.31 -40.12
CA ILE A 21 -26.74 12.79 -39.53
C ILE A 21 -25.67 13.88 -39.68
N VAL A 22 -25.60 14.82 -38.74
CA VAL A 22 -24.41 15.65 -38.57
C VAL A 22 -23.52 14.89 -37.61
N GLY A 23 -22.47 14.27 -38.16
CA GLY A 23 -21.45 13.54 -37.41
C GLY A 23 -20.73 14.46 -36.43
N PHE A 24 -21.26 14.55 -35.21
CA PHE A 24 -20.52 15.06 -34.07
C PHE A 24 -19.48 14.01 -33.68
N ASN A 25 -18.27 14.18 -34.20
CA ASN A 25 -17.09 13.52 -33.67
C ASN A 25 -16.84 14.08 -32.27
N LEU A 26 -17.48 13.49 -31.26
CA LEU A 26 -17.10 13.72 -29.88
C LEU A 26 -15.76 12.99 -29.67
N LYS A 27 -14.64 13.65 -30.01
CA LYS A 27 -13.36 13.24 -29.47
C LYS A 27 -13.48 13.42 -27.96
N ALA A 28 -13.59 12.31 -27.23
CA ALA A 28 -13.38 12.32 -25.80
C ALA A 28 -11.99 12.91 -25.56
N VAL A 29 -11.94 14.18 -25.13
CA VAL A 29 -10.73 14.74 -24.54
C VAL A 29 -10.62 14.02 -23.20
N ILE A 30 -9.81 12.96 -23.16
CA ILE A 30 -9.30 12.46 -21.89
C ILE A 30 -8.42 13.60 -21.39
N ALA A 31 -8.96 14.42 -20.49
CA ALA A 31 -8.15 15.31 -19.69
C ALA A 31 -7.26 14.40 -18.84
N TYR A 32 -6.07 14.09 -19.33
CA TYR A 32 -4.99 13.66 -18.47
C TYR A 32 -4.70 14.84 -17.55
N SER A 33 -5.30 14.83 -16.37
CA SER A 33 -4.83 15.67 -15.28
C SER A 33 -3.43 15.17 -14.93
N ASN A 34 -2.43 15.75 -15.60
CA ASN A 34 -1.05 15.79 -15.09
C ASN A 34 -1.01 16.74 -13.88
N THR A 35 -1.86 16.50 -12.90
CA THR A 35 -1.46 16.73 -11.52
C THR A 35 -0.72 15.48 -11.12
N ALA A 36 0.53 15.36 -11.56
CA ALA A 36 1.48 14.40 -11.03
C ALA A 36 1.71 14.77 -9.56
N ASN A 37 0.76 14.39 -8.71
CA ASN A 37 1.07 14.13 -7.33
C ASN A 37 1.97 12.89 -7.41
N PRO A 38 3.25 12.94 -7.02
CA PRO A 38 4.09 11.77 -7.06
C PRO A 38 3.55 10.76 -6.05
N SER A 39 2.64 9.91 -6.52
CA SER A 39 2.28 8.66 -5.87
C SER A 39 3.38 7.67 -6.21
N ALA A 40 3.77 6.84 -5.25
CA ALA A 40 4.68 5.76 -5.53
C ALA A 40 4.07 4.85 -6.61
N THR A 41 4.74 4.65 -7.74
CA THR A 41 4.22 3.87 -8.88
C THR A 41 4.82 2.47 -8.94
N CYS A 42 3.99 1.47 -9.28
CA CYS A 42 4.42 0.09 -9.50
C CYS A 42 5.30 -0.13 -10.74
N ASN A 43 5.58 0.92 -11.52
CA ASN A 43 6.38 0.88 -12.75
C ASN A 43 7.74 1.57 -12.60
N THR A 44 8.23 1.71 -11.37
CA THR A 44 9.52 2.36 -11.10
C THR A 44 10.68 1.38 -11.32
N ASN A 45 11.72 1.82 -12.02
CA ASN A 45 12.95 1.04 -12.13
C ASN A 45 13.73 1.11 -10.81
N LEU A 46 13.64 0.05 -9.99
CA LEU A 46 14.31 -0.01 -8.69
C LEU A 46 15.84 -0.11 -8.80
N ARG A 47 16.39 -0.52 -9.96
CA ARG A 47 17.85 -0.67 -10.16
C ARG A 47 18.62 0.63 -9.99
N THR A 48 17.99 1.76 -10.30
CA THR A 48 18.63 3.09 -10.22
C THR A 48 18.40 3.77 -8.88
N ILE A 49 17.58 3.18 -8.00
CA ILE A 49 17.13 3.81 -6.75
C ILE A 49 17.64 3.04 -5.53
N LEU A 50 17.48 1.72 -5.55
CA LEU A 50 17.84 0.87 -4.43
C LEU A 50 19.18 0.18 -4.70
N PRO A 51 20.01 -0.06 -3.66
CA PRO A 51 21.21 -0.86 -3.79
C PRO A 51 20.87 -2.36 -3.85
N PRO A 52 21.79 -3.22 -4.30
CA PRO A 52 21.67 -4.67 -4.15
C PRO A 52 21.45 -5.06 -2.67
N PRO A 53 20.65 -6.10 -2.38
CA PRO A 53 19.96 -7.01 -3.30
C PRO A 53 18.59 -6.49 -3.78
N TYR A 54 18.20 -5.27 -3.41
CA TYR A 54 16.86 -4.73 -3.69
C TYR A 54 16.74 -4.07 -5.08
N SER A 55 17.87 -3.87 -5.76
CA SER A 55 17.96 -3.26 -7.09
C SER A 55 17.43 -4.17 -8.19
N ASP A 56 17.68 -5.48 -8.09
CA ASP A 56 17.65 -6.43 -9.22
C ASP A 56 16.47 -7.41 -9.15
N LEU A 57 15.26 -6.88 -8.95
CA LEU A 57 14.06 -7.69 -8.76
C LEU A 57 13.28 -7.83 -10.08
N SER A 58 13.62 -8.83 -10.91
CA SER A 58 13.03 -9.03 -12.25
C SER A 58 11.58 -9.53 -12.23
N SER A 59 11.11 -10.10 -11.12
CA SER A 59 9.79 -10.73 -10.97
C SER A 59 9.02 -10.18 -9.77
N LEU A 60 9.11 -8.86 -9.56
CA LEU A 60 8.48 -8.20 -8.43
C LEU A 60 6.99 -8.01 -8.70
N SER A 61 6.15 -8.61 -7.86
CA SER A 61 4.71 -8.28 -7.83
C SER A 61 4.53 -6.93 -7.14
N CYS A 62 3.59 -6.11 -7.61
CA CYS A 62 3.33 -4.81 -7.01
C CYS A 62 1.84 -4.48 -6.94
N SER A 63 1.44 -3.89 -5.81
CA SER A 63 0.08 -3.44 -5.54
C SER A 63 0.07 -2.04 -4.92
N HIS A 64 -0.85 -1.21 -5.37
CA HIS A 64 -1.16 0.05 -4.72
C HIS A 64 -2.04 -0.18 -3.49
N ILE A 65 -1.64 0.35 -2.34
CA ILE A 65 -2.33 0.18 -1.07
C ILE A 65 -2.59 1.50 -0.36
N TRP A 66 -3.50 1.46 0.62
CA TRP A 66 -3.95 2.62 1.39
C TRP A 66 -4.37 3.80 0.52
N GLN A 67 -5.40 3.58 -0.32
CA GLN A 67 -5.93 4.61 -1.24
C GLN A 67 -4.84 5.15 -2.19
N GLN A 68 -3.97 4.27 -2.70
CA GLN A 68 -2.87 4.59 -3.62
C GLN A 68 -1.80 5.53 -3.07
N LYS A 69 -1.73 5.71 -1.74
CA LYS A 69 -0.67 6.49 -1.08
C LYS A 69 0.67 5.76 -1.09
N PHE A 70 0.62 4.43 -1.11
CA PHE A 70 1.80 3.58 -1.08
C PHE A 70 1.76 2.55 -2.20
N SER A 71 2.92 2.21 -2.71
CA SER A 71 3.16 1.01 -3.52
C SER A 71 3.86 -0.02 -2.66
N PHE A 72 3.28 -1.22 -2.61
CA PHE A 72 3.85 -2.38 -1.94
C PHE A 72 4.27 -3.38 -2.99
N SER A 73 5.58 -3.61 -3.08
CA SER A 73 6.16 -4.52 -4.02
C SER A 73 6.86 -5.65 -3.28
N PHE A 74 6.73 -6.87 -3.78
CA PHE A 74 7.30 -8.03 -3.12
C PHE A 74 7.74 -9.11 -4.11
N TYR A 75 8.69 -9.92 -3.67
CA TYR A 75 9.16 -11.12 -4.35
C TYR A 75 9.45 -12.19 -3.31
N GLN A 76 8.99 -13.42 -3.56
CA GLN A 76 9.28 -14.58 -2.72
C GLN A 76 10.20 -15.53 -3.49
N ASP A 77 11.29 -15.92 -2.85
CA ASP A 77 12.19 -16.91 -3.41
C ASP A 77 11.77 -18.35 -3.03
N GLY A 78 12.51 -19.34 -3.54
CA GLY A 78 12.29 -20.74 -3.22
C GLY A 78 12.72 -21.18 -1.82
N GLN A 79 13.25 -20.26 -1.00
CA GLN A 79 13.78 -20.51 0.35
C GLN A 79 12.94 -19.81 1.44
N ASN A 80 11.70 -19.44 1.11
CA ASN A 80 10.77 -18.72 1.99
C ASN A 80 11.29 -17.34 2.44
N VAL A 81 12.19 -16.72 1.67
CA VAL A 81 12.58 -15.33 1.85
C VAL A 81 11.64 -14.45 1.04
N THR A 82 11.03 -13.48 1.70
CA THR A 82 10.23 -12.45 1.06
C THR A 82 11.03 -11.15 1.05
N THR A 83 11.36 -10.67 -0.14
CA THR A 83 11.86 -9.32 -0.37
C THR A 83 10.67 -8.38 -0.45
N ILE A 84 10.69 -7.30 0.33
CA ILE A 84 9.62 -6.30 0.40
C ILE A 84 10.20 -4.93 0.09
N VAL A 85 9.51 -4.17 -0.75
CA VAL A 85 9.77 -2.76 -1.02
C VAL A 85 8.46 -2.00 -0.84
N LEU A 86 8.41 -1.16 0.18
CA LEU A 86 7.32 -0.20 0.39
C LEU A 86 7.81 1.17 -0.09
N SER A 87 7.02 1.84 -0.91
CA SER A 87 7.30 3.20 -1.34
C SER A 87 6.08 4.11 -1.18
N GLY A 88 6.33 5.36 -0.82
CA GLY A 88 5.28 6.36 -0.60
C GLY A 88 5.89 7.76 -0.50
N LYS A 89 5.05 8.78 -0.33
CA LYS A 89 5.53 10.16 -0.21
C LYS A 89 6.42 10.36 1.02
N ASN A 90 7.52 11.09 0.84
CA ASN A 90 8.44 11.47 1.89
C ASN A 90 8.01 12.79 2.57
N ASN A 91 6.78 12.83 3.08
CA ASN A 91 6.20 14.01 3.74
C ASN A 91 5.69 13.72 5.17
N HIS A 92 6.12 12.59 5.73
CA HIS A 92 5.83 12.16 7.09
C HIS A 92 7.14 11.90 7.80
N GLN A 93 7.16 12.14 9.12
CA GLN A 93 8.38 11.99 9.89
C GLN A 93 8.78 10.51 10.00
N TRP A 94 7.80 9.61 10.09
CA TRP A 94 8.06 8.20 9.91
C TRP A 94 6.93 7.48 9.18
N ILE A 95 7.28 6.37 8.55
CA ILE A 95 6.38 5.42 7.90
C ILE A 95 6.63 4.05 8.51
N GLY A 96 5.58 3.39 8.97
CA GLY A 96 5.62 2.07 9.59
C GLY A 96 4.85 1.04 8.77
N ILE A 97 5.41 -0.16 8.66
CA ILE A 97 4.79 -1.35 8.11
C ILE A 97 4.80 -2.49 9.14
N GLY A 98 3.62 -2.95 9.53
CA GLY A 98 3.42 -4.03 10.50
C GLY A 98 2.98 -5.33 9.85
N PHE A 99 3.44 -6.45 10.39
CA PHE A 99 3.01 -7.80 10.04
C PHE A 99 2.18 -8.32 11.21
N SER A 100 0.88 -8.51 10.94
CA SER A 100 -0.08 -8.91 11.95
C SER A 100 -0.64 -10.30 11.66
N ARG A 101 -0.90 -11.08 12.70
CA ARG A 101 -1.56 -12.38 12.54
C ARG A 101 -3.06 -12.26 12.28
N ASN A 102 -3.69 -11.18 12.77
CA ASN A 102 -5.14 -11.00 12.77
C ASN A 102 -5.60 -9.59 12.33
N GLY A 103 -4.69 -8.78 11.78
CA GLY A 103 -4.97 -7.39 11.39
C GLY A 103 -5.01 -6.38 12.55
N SER A 104 -4.76 -6.80 13.79
CA SER A 104 -4.67 -5.92 14.95
C SER A 104 -3.24 -5.46 15.21
N MET A 105 -3.10 -4.21 15.69
CA MET A 105 -1.80 -3.67 16.14
C MET A 105 -1.18 -4.51 17.26
N VAL A 106 -1.97 -4.81 18.30
CA VAL A 106 -1.49 -5.51 19.49
C VAL A 106 -1.09 -6.94 19.13
N GLY A 107 0.11 -7.36 19.53
CA GLY A 107 0.70 -8.65 19.21
C GLY A 107 1.42 -8.72 17.86
N SER A 108 1.50 -7.62 17.12
CA SER A 108 2.19 -7.55 15.82
C SER A 108 3.66 -7.15 15.97
N SER A 109 4.41 -7.31 14.88
CA SER A 109 5.76 -6.75 14.74
C SER A 109 5.80 -5.80 13.55
N ALA A 110 6.55 -4.71 13.65
CA ALA A 110 6.58 -3.69 12.62
C ALA A 110 7.99 -3.20 12.31
N MET A 111 8.22 -2.84 11.06
CA MET A 111 9.37 -2.05 10.63
C MET A 111 8.96 -0.60 10.48
N VAL A 112 9.74 0.30 11.04
CA VAL A 112 9.51 1.74 10.97
C VAL A 112 10.73 2.41 10.39
N ALA A 113 10.52 3.22 9.36
CA ALA A 113 11.54 4.00 8.69
C ALA A 113 11.28 5.49 8.86
N TRP A 114 12.36 6.27 8.94
CA TRP A 114 12.33 7.72 9.02
C TRP A 114 13.57 8.32 8.35
N VAL A 115 13.51 9.62 8.09
CA VAL A 115 14.65 10.41 7.62
C VAL A 115 14.83 11.57 8.57
N GLU A 116 16.04 11.72 9.11
CA GLU A 116 16.41 12.84 9.96
C GLU A 116 16.60 14.12 9.13
N PRO A 117 16.46 15.32 9.73
CA PRO A 117 16.65 16.58 9.02
C PRO A 117 18.02 16.73 8.34
N ASN A 118 19.05 16.05 8.83
CA ASN A 118 20.39 16.02 8.23
C ASN A 118 20.52 15.01 7.07
N GLY A 119 19.42 14.39 6.63
CA GLY A 119 19.37 13.40 5.56
C GLY A 119 19.72 11.97 5.98
N VAL A 120 20.13 11.75 7.23
CA VAL A 120 20.42 10.39 7.73
C VAL A 120 19.11 9.63 7.90
N SER A 121 18.99 8.51 7.20
CA SER A 121 17.81 7.64 7.32
C SER A 121 17.97 6.62 8.45
N GLY A 122 16.88 6.37 9.18
CA GLY A 122 16.80 5.31 10.18
C GLY A 122 15.75 4.27 9.82
N ILE A 123 15.98 3.03 10.24
CA ILE A 123 14.99 1.96 10.18
C ILE A 123 15.13 1.03 11.38
N ARG A 124 14.00 0.62 11.95
CA ARG A 124 13.99 -0.18 13.19
C ARG A 124 12.78 -1.09 13.28
N GLN A 125 12.97 -2.27 13.87
CA GLN A 125 11.89 -3.18 14.23
C GLN A 125 11.27 -2.79 15.59
N TYR A 126 9.95 -2.95 15.71
CA TYR A 126 9.20 -2.76 16.93
C TYR A 126 8.28 -3.95 17.21
N HIS A 127 8.17 -4.34 18.48
CA HIS A 127 7.12 -5.22 18.96
C HIS A 127 5.97 -4.40 19.53
N LEU A 128 4.75 -4.67 19.07
CA LEU A 128 3.56 -3.88 19.39
C LEU A 128 2.76 -4.60 20.48
N GLU A 129 3.18 -4.52 21.74
CA GLU A 129 2.51 -5.17 22.88
C GLU A 129 1.21 -4.46 23.30
N GLY A 130 1.00 -3.22 22.84
CA GLY A 130 -0.12 -2.39 23.24
C GLY A 130 -0.20 -1.10 22.44
N LYS A 131 -1.27 -0.33 22.67
CA LYS A 131 -1.53 0.93 21.96
C LYS A 131 -0.80 2.15 22.57
N ASN A 132 -0.27 2.00 23.78
CA ASN A 132 0.50 3.05 24.45
C ASN A 132 1.95 3.01 24.00
N MET A 133 2.61 4.17 23.95
CA MET A 133 4.01 4.29 23.50
C MET A 133 4.97 3.39 24.29
N SER A 134 4.78 3.23 25.60
CA SER A 134 5.59 2.35 26.46
C SER A 134 5.42 0.85 26.15
N LYS A 135 4.43 0.50 25.34
CA LYS A 135 4.15 -0.87 24.87
C LYS A 135 4.48 -1.05 23.39
N VAL A 136 5.18 -0.08 22.79
CA VAL A 136 5.77 -0.17 21.45
C VAL A 136 7.28 -0.31 21.65
N ILE A 137 7.74 -1.56 21.72
CA ILE A 137 9.08 -1.86 22.22
C ILE A 137 10.08 -1.86 21.05
N PRO A 138 11.08 -0.95 21.04
CA PRO A 138 12.10 -0.93 20.00
C PRO A 138 12.98 -2.19 20.04
N ASP A 139 13.50 -2.57 18.88
CA ASP A 139 14.46 -3.66 18.68
C ASP A 139 13.95 -5.06 19.10
N LYS A 140 12.63 -5.20 19.24
CA LYS A 140 11.97 -6.47 19.52
C LYS A 140 10.96 -6.80 18.44
N GLY A 141 10.56 -8.06 18.39
CA GLY A 141 9.52 -8.56 17.51
C GLY A 141 9.89 -9.92 16.93
N ASP A 142 8.96 -10.44 16.13
CA ASP A 142 9.02 -11.76 15.53
C ASP A 142 9.56 -11.73 14.09
N LEU A 143 9.81 -10.55 13.50
CA LEU A 143 10.36 -10.45 12.15
C LEU A 143 11.80 -10.97 12.15
N LYS A 144 12.03 -12.01 11.33
CA LYS A 144 13.36 -12.60 11.14
C LYS A 144 13.96 -12.01 9.86
N PHE A 145 15.03 -11.24 10.01
CA PHE A 145 15.74 -10.68 8.86
C PHE A 145 16.74 -11.69 8.29
N THR A 146 17.02 -11.57 7.00
CA THR A 146 18.19 -12.23 6.39
C THR A 146 19.47 -11.46 6.74
N THR A 147 20.60 -11.85 6.13
CA THR A 147 21.85 -11.10 6.24
C THR A 147 21.84 -9.79 5.45
N ALA A 148 20.87 -9.61 4.54
CA ALA A 148 20.69 -8.37 3.80
C ALA A 148 20.20 -7.26 4.74
N ARG A 149 20.93 -6.15 4.79
CA ARG A 149 20.58 -5.01 5.64
C ARG A 149 19.36 -4.29 5.09
N PRO A 150 18.36 -3.96 5.92
CA PRO A 150 17.28 -3.08 5.52
C PRO A 150 17.80 -1.71 5.05
N VAL A 151 17.15 -1.13 4.04
CA VAL A 151 17.55 0.13 3.41
C VAL A 151 16.38 1.11 3.37
N VAL A 152 16.69 2.38 3.57
CA VAL A 152 15.77 3.50 3.38
C VAL A 152 16.43 4.48 2.41
N VAL A 153 15.75 4.81 1.31
CA VAL A 153 16.25 5.75 0.30
C VAL A 153 15.20 6.81 0.04
N ALA A 154 15.58 8.08 0.18
CA ALA A 154 14.79 9.20 -0.35
C ALA A 154 15.22 9.47 -1.79
N HIS A 155 14.28 9.45 -2.73
CA HIS A 155 14.54 9.72 -4.15
C HIS A 155 13.39 10.57 -4.72
N GLY A 156 13.68 11.84 -5.00
CA GLY A 156 12.65 12.84 -5.28
C GLY A 156 11.71 13.01 -4.09
N ASP A 157 10.40 13.03 -4.34
CA ASP A 157 9.37 13.17 -3.31
C ASP A 157 8.98 11.84 -2.65
N LEU A 158 9.66 10.74 -2.98
CA LEU A 158 9.35 9.40 -2.51
C LEU A 158 10.40 8.88 -1.53
N LEU A 159 9.92 8.15 -0.53
CA LEU A 159 10.72 7.32 0.37
C LEU A 159 10.52 5.86 -0.03
N TYR A 160 11.62 5.13 -0.17
CA TYR A 160 11.64 3.70 -0.41
C TYR A 160 12.18 2.99 0.83
N ILE A 161 11.46 1.97 1.29
CA ILE A 161 11.78 1.15 2.46
C ILE A 161 11.91 -0.28 1.95
N ALA A 162 13.10 -0.85 2.00
CA ALA A 162 13.39 -2.17 1.46
C ALA A 162 14.01 -3.08 2.51
N PHE A 163 13.52 -4.30 2.63
CA PHE A 163 14.06 -5.30 3.55
C PHE A 163 13.68 -6.72 3.12
N GLN A 164 14.41 -7.71 3.65
CA GLN A 164 14.13 -9.12 3.43
C GLN A 164 13.77 -9.79 4.74
N LEU A 165 12.69 -10.56 4.71
CA LEU A 165 12.24 -11.36 5.84
C LEU A 165 12.30 -12.84 5.49
N GLN A 166 12.82 -13.63 6.42
CA GLN A 166 12.76 -15.08 6.41
C GLN A 166 11.48 -15.54 7.09
N PHE A 167 10.66 -16.30 6.37
CA PHE A 167 9.48 -16.95 6.93
C PHE A 167 9.70 -18.46 7.08
N ALA A 168 8.87 -19.08 7.92
CA ALA A 168 8.86 -20.54 8.08
C ALA A 168 8.33 -21.26 6.82
N ALA A 169 7.47 -20.59 6.06
CA ALA A 169 6.93 -21.02 4.79
C ALA A 169 6.60 -19.79 3.94
N SER A 170 6.55 -19.95 2.61
CA SER A 170 6.07 -18.90 1.71
C SER A 170 4.69 -18.42 2.14
N LEU A 171 4.57 -17.11 2.33
CA LEU A 171 3.31 -16.43 2.58
C LEU A 171 2.36 -16.66 1.41
N ALA A 172 1.11 -17.03 1.71
CA ALA A 172 0.00 -16.95 0.78
C ALA A 172 -0.80 -15.66 1.00
N PHE A 173 -1.02 -15.31 2.29
CA PHE A 173 -1.77 -14.13 2.71
C PHE A 173 -1.13 -13.54 3.95
N GLN A 174 -1.13 -12.21 4.07
CA GLN A 174 -0.59 -11.52 5.24
C GLN A 174 -1.38 -10.23 5.52
N PRO A 175 -1.99 -10.10 6.71
CA PRO A 175 -2.47 -8.81 7.20
C PRO A 175 -1.29 -7.86 7.43
N ILE A 176 -1.33 -6.73 6.74
CA ILE A 176 -0.33 -5.66 6.80
C ILE A 176 -0.93 -4.43 7.46
N LEU A 177 -0.24 -3.91 8.46
CA LEU A 177 -0.55 -2.64 9.10
C LEU A 177 0.29 -1.55 8.45
N LEU A 178 -0.29 -0.40 8.19
CA LEU A 178 0.44 0.80 7.78
C LEU A 178 0.15 1.94 8.74
N ALA A 179 1.17 2.73 9.03
CA ALA A 179 1.04 3.89 9.88
C ALA A 179 2.02 4.99 9.45
N ILE A 180 1.63 6.24 9.70
CA ILE A 180 2.45 7.43 9.48
C ILE A 180 2.45 8.29 10.74
N GLY A 181 3.57 8.95 11.02
CA GLY A 181 3.69 9.82 12.19
C GLY A 181 4.23 11.21 11.90
N SER A 182 4.12 12.06 12.93
CA SER A 182 4.42 13.49 12.89
C SER A 182 5.73 13.89 13.58
N ALA A 183 6.47 12.95 14.17
CA ALA A 183 7.79 13.20 14.76
C ALA A 183 8.65 11.92 14.69
N ASN A 184 9.95 12.05 14.40
CA ASN A 184 10.90 10.94 14.37
C ASN A 184 10.95 10.19 15.72
N PRO A 185 11.40 8.92 15.72
CA PRO A 185 11.67 8.21 16.97
C PRO A 185 12.59 9.00 17.90
N TYR A 186 12.30 8.96 19.20
CA TYR A 186 13.14 9.60 20.19
C TYR A 186 14.51 8.89 20.30
N LYS A 187 15.51 9.56 20.91
CA LYS A 187 16.87 9.01 21.08
C LYS A 187 16.92 7.65 21.79
N ASN A 188 15.95 7.38 22.67
CA ASN A 188 15.82 6.08 23.36
C ASN A 188 15.08 5.01 22.53
N GLY A 189 14.76 5.30 21.27
CA GLY A 189 14.03 4.41 20.37
C GLY A 189 12.51 4.48 20.51
N SER A 190 11.96 5.17 21.51
CA SER A 190 10.51 5.29 21.68
C SER A 190 9.86 5.91 20.45
N LEU A 191 8.78 5.29 19.97
CA LEU A 191 8.09 5.71 18.76
C LEU A 191 6.87 6.58 19.11
N PRO A 192 6.82 7.85 18.68
CA PRO A 192 5.63 8.69 18.83
C PRO A 192 4.40 8.04 18.19
N LYS A 193 3.22 8.28 18.77
CA LYS A 193 1.96 7.74 18.24
C LYS A 193 1.75 8.19 16.79
N HIS A 194 1.27 7.28 15.95
CA HIS A 194 0.90 7.61 14.56
C HIS A 194 -0.25 8.62 14.51
N ILE A 195 -0.23 9.47 13.49
CA ILE A 195 -1.34 10.38 13.20
C ILE A 195 -2.42 9.72 12.35
N ASN A 196 -2.07 8.69 11.58
CA ASN A 196 -3.00 7.92 10.78
C ASN A 196 -2.47 6.50 10.57
N SER A 197 -3.38 5.55 10.43
CA SER A 197 -3.06 4.14 10.24
C SER A 197 -4.16 3.43 9.48
N THR A 198 -3.82 2.30 8.87
CA THR A 198 -4.79 1.39 8.25
C THR A 198 -4.30 -0.05 8.34
N THR A 199 -5.23 -0.99 8.16
CA THR A 199 -4.94 -2.41 7.97
C THR A 199 -5.36 -2.78 6.56
N THR A 200 -4.52 -3.54 5.86
CA THR A 200 -4.82 -4.11 4.56
C THR A 200 -4.40 -5.58 4.52
N PHE A 201 -4.89 -6.31 3.53
CA PHE A 201 -4.56 -7.72 3.34
C PHE A 201 -3.81 -7.86 2.03
N ILE A 202 -2.62 -8.43 2.08
CA ILE A 202 -1.82 -8.69 0.90
C ILE A 202 -1.87 -10.18 0.62
N GLU A 203 -2.29 -10.52 -0.59
CA GLU A 203 -2.15 -11.85 -1.16
C GLU A 203 -0.81 -11.94 -1.89
N PHE A 204 -0.07 -12.99 -1.59
CA PHE A 204 1.28 -13.25 -2.07
C PHE A 204 1.30 -14.29 -3.22
N SER A 205 0.15 -14.53 -3.86
CA SER A 205 0.05 -15.47 -4.98
C SER A 205 0.77 -14.95 -6.22
N SER A 206 1.70 -15.74 -6.73
CA SER A 206 2.38 -15.51 -8.01
C SER A 206 1.45 -15.93 -9.16
N GLY A 207 0.52 -15.05 -9.59
CA GLY A 207 -0.33 -15.37 -10.73
C GLY A 207 -1.32 -14.29 -11.18
N PHE A 208 -0.98 -13.62 -12.28
CA PHE A 208 -1.86 -12.93 -13.24
C PHE A 208 -2.73 -11.74 -12.77
N SER A 209 -2.28 -10.55 -13.20
CA SER A 209 -3.06 -9.39 -13.64
C SER A 209 -4.27 -8.92 -12.83
N SER A 210 -4.14 -7.67 -12.35
CA SER A 210 -5.22 -6.73 -12.03
C SER A 210 -6.33 -7.29 -11.13
N PHE A 211 -6.13 -7.20 -9.82
CA PHE A 211 -7.03 -6.57 -8.86
C PHE A 211 -6.57 -7.03 -7.47
N CYS A 212 -5.72 -6.23 -6.83
CA CYS A 212 -5.56 -6.30 -5.39
C CYS A 212 -6.93 -6.00 -4.77
N ARG A 213 -7.65 -7.04 -4.33
CA ARG A 213 -8.98 -6.89 -3.73
C ARG A 213 -8.78 -6.46 -2.28
N VAL A 214 -8.72 -5.15 -2.05
CA VAL A 214 -8.72 -4.59 -0.69
C VAL A 214 -10.11 -4.83 -0.08
N ILE A 215 -10.23 -5.85 0.77
CA ILE A 215 -11.40 -6.03 1.63
C ILE A 215 -11.25 -5.01 2.78
N LEU A 216 -11.89 -3.86 2.63
CA LEU A 216 -12.03 -2.89 3.72
C LEU A 216 -13.13 -3.38 4.67
N GLU A 217 -12.76 -4.10 5.72
CA GLU A 217 -13.63 -4.17 6.90
C GLU A 217 -13.41 -2.92 7.75
N ARG A 218 -14.39 -2.01 7.67
CA ARG A 218 -14.57 -0.91 8.62
C ARG A 218 -14.85 -1.53 9.98
N LEU A 219 -13.94 -1.41 10.93
CA LEU A 219 -14.29 -1.49 12.35
C LEU A 219 -14.25 -0.06 12.90
N GLY A 220 -15.42 0.40 13.35
CA GLY A 220 -15.59 1.63 14.12
C GLY A 220 -15.08 1.50 15.55
#